data_AF-A0AAE3H7T6-F1
#
_entry.id   AF-A0AAE3H7T6-F1
#
_cell.length_a   1.000
_cell.length_b   1.000
_cell.length_c   1.000
_cell.angle_alpha   90.00
_cell.angle_beta   90.00
_cell.angle_gamma   90.00
#
_symmetry.space_group_name_H-M   'P 1'
#
loop_
_entity.id
_entity.type
_entity.pdbx_description
1 polymer ?
#
loop_
_entity_poly.entity_id
_entity_poly.type
_entity_poly.pdbx_seq_one_letter_code
_entity_poly.pdbx_strand_id
1 'polypeptide(L)'
;MKFIEKIFGKRQKDTEVTPVKLQFSKLPELIREEREKEFGSLRPQIGEKYTEIDAAVKQISGAKKSLLEAEALAEASKKMEKAGDSNRDNVAHNLDLVTGKIRVPFGREPRDALEFYMDARSVLKTALDNTRRSQLYIKALYPREFENIILSLVNLERQLDELHALLENKRKRTDAFEKLPEQVENIHQQMRIAEQYSERMADLESKYEAVQKELAATTAGIEGLEGGRDFERARDLEERIRALEGKVSAVDAEISRLFTPMSKALSRMEKQDKNEMYVLSPENRKLLGMIRDEPASIRENELGQFLDMLKKRIDNRDLGLKDQMYDKILRQIEKLRDPSTISGLRAQRERYVSEIRSHREELSRLDVYRERENLVKQVVQRQASASLLLSELDSERKELEETEGKLEEARKMLNSQIKDIFGVDAEIIYDS
;
A
#
# COMPACT_ATOMS: atom_id res chain seq x y z
N MET A 1 -56.35 -55.97 -18.40
CA MET A 1 -55.35 -54.88 -18.36
C MET A 1 -55.24 -54.16 -17.00
N LYS A 2 -55.72 -54.71 -15.86
CA LYS A 2 -55.57 -54.09 -14.52
C LYS A 2 -54.55 -54.80 -13.61
N PHE A 3 -53.81 -55.78 -14.13
CA PHE A 3 -52.85 -56.57 -13.36
C PHE A 3 -51.40 -56.08 -13.53
N ILE A 4 -51.06 -55.47 -14.68
CA ILE A 4 -49.73 -54.91 -14.96
C ILE A 4 -49.50 -53.59 -14.18
N GLU A 5 -50.54 -52.77 -13.98
CA GLU A 5 -50.46 -51.53 -13.18
C GLU A 5 -50.25 -51.75 -11.68
N LYS A 6 -50.47 -52.99 -11.18
CA LYS A 6 -50.31 -53.35 -9.76
C LYS A 6 -48.90 -53.90 -9.44
N ILE A 7 -48.14 -54.30 -10.47
CA ILE A 7 -46.75 -54.75 -10.35
C ILE A 7 -45.79 -53.61 -10.71
N PHE A 8 -46.15 -52.78 -11.70
CA PHE A 8 -45.38 -51.59 -12.10
C PHE A 8 -46.03 -50.31 -11.55
N GLY A 9 -46.10 -50.22 -10.22
CA GLY A 9 -46.56 -49.02 -9.53
C GLY A 9 -46.01 -47.75 -10.21
N LYS A 10 -46.93 -46.87 -10.57
CA LYS A 10 -46.78 -45.56 -11.23
C LYS A 10 -45.35 -45.05 -11.26
N ARG A 11 -44.85 -44.77 -12.48
CA ARG A 11 -43.69 -43.91 -12.73
C ARG A 11 -43.64 -42.83 -11.67
N GLN A 12 -42.61 -42.91 -10.82
CA GLN A 12 -42.31 -41.86 -9.86
C GLN A 12 -42.36 -40.56 -10.64
N LYS A 13 -43.23 -39.65 -10.17
CA LYS A 13 -43.07 -38.23 -10.43
C LYS A 13 -41.60 -37.91 -10.21
N ASP A 14 -41.01 -37.19 -11.14
CA ASP A 14 -39.69 -36.58 -11.01
C ASP A 14 -39.49 -36.16 -9.56
N THR A 15 -38.70 -36.96 -8.84
CA THR A 15 -38.16 -36.54 -7.55
C THR A 15 -37.39 -35.28 -7.89
N GLU A 16 -37.86 -34.13 -7.43
CA GLU A 16 -37.02 -32.95 -7.30
C GLU A 16 -35.74 -33.43 -6.61
N VAL A 17 -34.68 -33.60 -7.38
CA VAL A 17 -33.39 -34.04 -6.86
C VAL A 17 -32.87 -32.83 -6.11
N THR A 18 -33.18 -32.78 -4.82
CA THR A 18 -32.61 -31.76 -3.94
C THR A 18 -31.10 -31.86 -4.06
N PRO A 19 -30.39 -30.78 -4.44
CA PRO A 19 -28.95 -30.82 -4.63
C PRO A 19 -28.26 -31.29 -3.35
N VAL A 20 -27.21 -32.09 -3.51
CA VAL A 20 -26.39 -32.55 -2.38
C VAL A 20 -25.61 -31.35 -1.88
N LYS A 21 -26.08 -30.77 -0.78
CA LYS A 21 -25.51 -29.58 -0.15
C LYS A 21 -24.34 -29.96 0.75
N LEU A 22 -23.14 -29.54 0.37
CA LEU A 22 -21.89 -29.81 1.08
C LEU A 22 -21.46 -28.53 1.80
N GLN A 23 -21.35 -28.58 3.12
CA GLN A 23 -20.83 -27.44 3.90
C GLN A 23 -19.32 -27.30 3.64
N PHE A 24 -18.87 -26.11 3.28
CA PHE A 24 -17.46 -25.85 2.94
C PHE A 24 -16.52 -26.21 4.10
N SER A 25 -16.89 -25.85 5.34
CA SER A 25 -16.15 -26.20 6.56
C SER A 25 -15.99 -27.70 6.79
N LYS A 26 -16.90 -28.54 6.26
CA LYS A 26 -16.84 -30.00 6.35
C LYS A 26 -16.27 -30.67 5.11
N LEU A 27 -16.00 -29.89 4.06
CA LEU A 27 -15.56 -30.40 2.78
C LEU A 27 -14.24 -31.22 2.87
N PRO A 28 -13.23 -30.83 3.68
CA PRO A 28 -12.03 -31.66 3.86
C PRO A 28 -12.33 -33.09 4.35
N GLU A 29 -13.25 -33.21 5.32
CA GLU A 29 -13.65 -34.51 5.88
C GLU A 29 -14.42 -35.32 4.85
N LEU A 30 -15.37 -34.69 4.15
CA LEU A 30 -16.18 -35.33 3.11
C LEU A 30 -15.34 -35.82 1.92
N ILE A 31 -14.35 -35.03 1.49
CA ILE A 31 -13.38 -35.42 0.45
C ILE A 31 -12.60 -36.65 0.89
N ARG A 32 -12.16 -36.69 2.15
CA ARG A 32 -11.43 -37.83 2.70
C ARG A 32 -12.30 -39.08 2.76
N GLU A 33 -13.53 -38.98 3.24
CA GLU A 33 -14.46 -40.10 3.28
C GLU A 33 -14.76 -40.65 1.88
N GLU A 34 -15.02 -39.77 0.91
CA GLU A 34 -15.33 -40.19 -0.45
C GLU A 34 -14.11 -40.80 -1.15
N ARG A 35 -12.91 -40.28 -0.88
CA ARG A 35 -11.64 -40.90 -1.31
C ARG A 35 -11.48 -42.31 -0.74
N GLU A 36 -11.80 -42.52 0.54
CA GLU A 36 -11.74 -43.83 1.17
C GLU A 36 -12.78 -44.81 0.61
N LYS A 37 -14.00 -44.35 0.30
CA LYS A 37 -15.00 -45.18 -0.39
C LYS A 37 -14.52 -45.57 -1.79
N GLU A 38 -13.94 -44.62 -2.52
CA GLU A 38 -13.52 -44.83 -3.91
C GLU A 38 -12.33 -45.77 -4.03
N PHE A 39 -11.32 -45.59 -3.18
CA PHE A 39 -10.06 -46.34 -3.25
C PHE A 39 -9.95 -47.48 -2.24
N GLY A 40 -10.87 -47.58 -1.29
CA GLY A 40 -10.88 -48.63 -0.26
C GLY A 40 -10.87 -50.05 -0.85
N SER A 41 -11.64 -50.28 -1.92
CA SER A 41 -11.65 -51.58 -2.63
C SER A 41 -10.48 -51.77 -3.59
N LEU A 42 -9.78 -50.70 -3.96
CA LEU A 42 -8.67 -50.72 -4.92
C LEU A 42 -7.34 -51.11 -4.27
N ARG A 43 -7.09 -50.65 -3.03
CA ARG A 43 -5.83 -50.94 -2.31
C ARG A 43 -5.55 -52.44 -2.11
N PRO A 44 -6.54 -53.30 -1.79
CA PRO A 44 -6.32 -54.75 -1.74
C PRO A 44 -5.92 -55.33 -3.10
N GLN A 45 -6.59 -54.89 -4.18
CA GLN A 45 -6.30 -55.35 -5.55
C GLN A 45 -4.90 -54.94 -5.99
N ILE A 46 -4.45 -53.73 -5.66
CA ILE A 46 -3.06 -53.30 -5.87
C ILE A 46 -2.10 -54.21 -5.09
N GLY A 47 -2.42 -54.53 -3.82
CA GLY A 47 -1.60 -55.43 -3.01
C GLY A 47 -1.49 -56.86 -3.58
N GLU A 48 -2.59 -57.39 -4.11
CA GLU A 48 -2.60 -58.67 -4.83
C GLU A 48 -1.70 -58.60 -6.07
N LYS A 49 -1.83 -57.54 -6.88
CA LYS A 49 -0.96 -57.32 -8.04
C LYS A 49 0.51 -57.18 -7.70
N TYR A 50 0.86 -56.50 -6.61
CA TYR A 50 2.24 -56.46 -6.13
C TYR A 50 2.77 -57.85 -5.78
N THR A 51 1.94 -58.70 -5.19
CA THR A 51 2.35 -60.08 -4.86
C THR A 51 2.61 -60.88 -6.14
N GLU A 52 1.78 -60.72 -7.17
CA GLU A 52 1.95 -61.37 -8.48
C GLU A 52 3.18 -60.87 -9.24
N ILE A 53 3.45 -59.56 -9.19
CA ILE A 53 4.63 -58.93 -9.78
C ILE A 53 5.90 -59.42 -9.08
N ASP A 54 5.92 -59.44 -7.75
CA ASP A 54 7.07 -59.94 -6.97
C ASP A 54 7.35 -61.42 -7.28
N ALA A 55 6.31 -62.24 -7.43
CA ALA A 55 6.44 -63.62 -7.87
C ALA A 55 7.03 -63.73 -9.28
N ALA A 56 6.58 -62.91 -10.24
CA ALA A 56 7.12 -62.87 -11.60
C ALA A 56 8.60 -62.43 -11.62
N VAL A 57 8.98 -61.45 -10.79
CA VAL A 57 10.37 -61.03 -10.60
C VAL A 57 11.22 -62.19 -10.04
N LYS A 58 10.71 -62.95 -9.07
CA LYS A 58 11.39 -64.15 -8.54
C LYS A 58 11.56 -65.25 -9.59
N GLN A 59 10.58 -65.43 -10.49
CA GLN A 59 10.71 -66.37 -11.62
C GLN A 59 11.86 -65.98 -12.56
N ILE A 60 12.04 -64.69 -12.84
CA ILE A 60 13.16 -64.18 -13.64
C ILE A 60 14.50 -64.48 -12.96
N SER A 61 14.59 -64.34 -11.64
CA SER A 61 15.79 -64.73 -10.88
C SER A 61 16.10 -66.22 -11.03
N GLY A 62 15.06 -67.08 -11.00
CA GLY A 62 15.20 -68.52 -11.27
C GLY A 62 15.64 -68.82 -12.71
N ALA A 63 15.05 -68.14 -13.70
CA ALA A 63 15.41 -68.30 -15.11
C ALA A 63 16.86 -67.86 -15.39
N LYS A 64 17.33 -66.78 -14.74
CA LYS A 64 18.74 -66.37 -14.77
C LYS A 64 19.65 -67.48 -14.24
N LYS A 65 19.32 -68.05 -13.07
CA LYS A 65 20.13 -69.11 -12.46
C LYS A 65 20.23 -70.33 -13.38
N SER A 66 19.09 -70.76 -13.93
CA SER A 66 19.02 -71.85 -14.92
C SER A 66 19.89 -71.59 -16.14
N LEU A 67 19.89 -70.35 -16.66
CA LEU A 67 20.72 -69.98 -17.80
C LEU A 67 22.23 -70.09 -17.51
N LEU A 68 22.67 -69.64 -16.33
CA LEU A 68 24.08 -69.68 -15.94
C LEU A 68 24.60 -71.10 -15.69
N GLU A 69 23.72 -72.00 -15.26
CA GLU A 69 24.03 -73.40 -14.98
C GLU A 69 23.92 -74.31 -16.22
N ALA A 70 23.34 -73.82 -17.32
CA ALA A 70 23.10 -74.60 -18.53
C ALA A 70 24.38 -74.85 -19.35
N GLU A 71 24.46 -76.05 -19.93
CA GLU A 71 25.47 -76.44 -20.89
C GLU A 71 25.00 -76.15 -22.32
N ALA A 72 25.93 -75.73 -23.19
CA ALA A 72 25.62 -75.47 -24.59
C ALA A 72 25.27 -76.77 -25.32
N LEU A 73 24.40 -76.70 -26.34
CA LEU A 73 24.07 -77.85 -27.19
C LEU A 73 25.35 -78.52 -27.75
N ALA A 74 25.40 -79.86 -27.69
CA ALA A 74 26.59 -80.67 -28.00
C ALA A 74 27.16 -80.50 -29.42
N GLU A 75 26.39 -79.91 -30.34
CA GLU A 75 26.78 -79.66 -31.75
C GLU A 75 27.37 -78.26 -31.97
N ALA A 76 27.51 -77.44 -30.92
CA ALA A 76 28.05 -76.09 -31.01
C ALA A 76 29.56 -76.10 -31.30
N SER A 77 30.01 -75.21 -32.20
CA SER A 77 31.45 -75.00 -32.40
C SER A 77 32.06 -74.18 -31.25
N LYS A 78 33.34 -74.41 -30.93
CA LYS A 78 34.08 -73.62 -29.90
C LYS A 78 34.01 -72.09 -30.09
N LYS A 79 33.86 -71.61 -31.34
CA LYS A 79 33.70 -70.18 -31.64
C LYS A 79 32.30 -69.68 -31.27
N MET A 80 31.29 -70.53 -31.44
CA MET A 80 29.90 -70.26 -31.08
C MET A 80 29.70 -70.29 -29.58
N GLU A 81 30.35 -71.22 -28.86
CA GLU A 81 30.36 -71.28 -27.39
C GLU A 81 30.91 -69.99 -26.76
N LYS A 82 32.08 -69.52 -27.20
CA LYS A 82 32.66 -68.25 -26.69
C LYS A 82 31.77 -67.03 -26.92
N ALA A 83 31.12 -66.96 -28.09
CA ALA A 83 30.15 -65.91 -28.37
C ALA A 83 28.89 -66.09 -27.51
N GLY A 84 28.47 -67.33 -27.25
CA GLY A 84 27.40 -67.69 -26.33
C GLY A 84 27.63 -67.23 -24.91
N ASP A 85 28.82 -67.47 -24.35
CA ASP A 85 29.17 -67.09 -22.98
C ASP A 85 29.08 -65.58 -22.75
N SER A 86 29.67 -64.77 -23.64
CA SER A 86 29.60 -63.32 -23.52
C SER A 86 28.16 -62.78 -23.64
N ASN A 87 27.34 -63.39 -24.51
CA ASN A 87 25.94 -63.02 -24.63
C ASN A 87 25.09 -63.53 -23.45
N ARG A 88 25.47 -64.67 -22.85
CA ARG A 88 24.86 -65.22 -21.64
C ARG A 88 25.07 -64.28 -20.47
N ASP A 89 26.29 -63.79 -20.28
CA ASP A 89 26.60 -62.82 -19.21
C ASP A 89 25.85 -61.50 -19.41
N ASN A 90 25.74 -61.01 -20.65
CA ASN A 90 24.95 -59.81 -20.95
C ASN A 90 23.46 -60.01 -20.63
N VAL A 91 22.88 -61.16 -20.99
CA VAL A 91 21.49 -61.48 -20.63
C VAL A 91 21.34 -61.57 -19.10
N ALA A 92 22.21 -62.31 -18.42
CA ALA A 92 22.17 -62.44 -16.97
C ALA A 92 22.28 -61.08 -16.25
N HIS A 93 23.16 -60.20 -16.70
CA HIS A 93 23.31 -58.85 -16.16
C HIS A 93 22.03 -58.01 -16.30
N ASN A 94 21.33 -58.09 -17.43
CA ASN A 94 20.07 -57.36 -17.62
C ASN A 94 18.90 -58.00 -16.85
N LEU A 95 18.93 -59.31 -16.58
CA LEU A 95 17.98 -59.94 -15.65
C LEU A 95 18.25 -59.50 -14.20
N ASP A 96 19.51 -59.24 -13.83
CA ASP A 96 19.85 -58.60 -12.54
C ASP A 96 19.35 -57.15 -12.45
N LEU A 97 19.39 -56.41 -13.56
CA LEU A 97 18.81 -55.06 -13.62
C LEU A 97 17.32 -55.08 -13.30
N VAL A 98 16.57 -56.02 -13.90
CA VAL A 98 15.14 -56.20 -13.67
C VAL A 98 14.86 -56.59 -12.22
N THR A 99 15.51 -57.64 -11.73
CA THR A 99 15.30 -58.16 -10.36
C THR A 99 15.80 -57.23 -9.26
N GLY A 100 16.82 -56.42 -9.56
CA GLY A 100 17.38 -55.45 -8.63
C GLY A 100 16.53 -54.18 -8.50
N LYS A 101 15.98 -53.69 -9.62
CA LYS A 101 15.29 -52.39 -9.68
C LYS A 101 13.77 -52.48 -9.59
N ILE A 102 13.14 -53.56 -10.04
CA ILE A 102 11.69 -53.73 -9.90
C ILE A 102 11.40 -54.31 -8.52
N ARG A 103 11.18 -53.41 -7.56
CA ARG A 103 10.84 -53.75 -6.17
C ARG A 103 9.48 -53.17 -5.83
N VAL A 104 8.56 -54.03 -5.43
CA VAL A 104 7.20 -53.60 -5.07
C VAL A 104 7.25 -52.70 -3.82
N PRO A 105 6.58 -51.53 -3.85
CA PRO A 105 6.57 -50.62 -2.71
C PRO A 105 5.63 -51.12 -1.60
N PHE A 106 5.81 -50.58 -0.39
CA PHE A 106 4.90 -50.85 0.74
C PHE A 106 3.56 -50.13 0.57
N GLY A 107 3.59 -48.91 0.03
CA GLY A 107 2.41 -48.08 -0.21
C GLY A 107 1.50 -48.69 -1.28
N ARG A 108 0.20 -48.72 -1.01
CA ARG A 108 -0.83 -49.27 -1.91
C ARG A 108 -1.78 -48.20 -2.44
N GLU A 109 -1.37 -46.93 -2.32
CA GLU A 109 -2.15 -45.83 -2.85
C GLU A 109 -2.08 -45.87 -4.39
N PRO A 110 -3.17 -45.56 -5.11
CA PRO A 110 -3.21 -45.64 -6.57
C PRO A 110 -2.15 -44.77 -7.27
N ARG A 111 -1.81 -43.63 -6.68
CA ARG A 111 -0.76 -42.73 -7.18
C ARG A 111 0.62 -43.40 -7.16
N ASP A 112 1.01 -43.90 -5.98
CA ASP A 112 2.29 -44.59 -5.78
C ASP A 112 2.40 -45.82 -6.67
N ALA A 113 1.29 -46.54 -6.87
CA ALA A 113 1.22 -47.70 -7.75
C ALA A 113 1.41 -47.33 -9.24
N LEU A 114 0.91 -46.17 -9.67
CA LEU A 114 1.10 -45.68 -11.03
C LEU A 114 2.55 -45.28 -11.27
N GLU A 115 3.18 -44.61 -10.30
CA GLU A 115 4.60 -44.27 -10.33
C GLU A 115 5.47 -45.52 -10.41
N PHE A 116 5.22 -46.50 -9.54
CA PHE A 116 5.89 -47.80 -9.58
C PHE A 116 5.73 -48.50 -10.94
N TYR A 117 4.53 -48.52 -11.52
CA TYR A 117 4.30 -49.09 -12.84
C TYR A 117 5.17 -48.40 -13.91
N MET A 118 5.21 -47.07 -13.94
CA MET A 118 5.99 -46.31 -14.92
C MET A 118 7.48 -46.65 -14.84
N ASP A 119 8.03 -46.72 -13.64
CA ASP A 119 9.43 -47.07 -13.39
C ASP A 119 9.73 -48.52 -13.77
N ALA A 120 8.88 -49.46 -13.33
CA ALA A 120 9.04 -50.88 -13.62
C ALA A 120 8.95 -51.17 -15.12
N ARG A 121 8.03 -50.52 -15.84
CA ARG A 121 7.90 -50.64 -17.29
C ARG A 121 9.14 -50.12 -18.02
N SER A 122 9.69 -49.00 -17.57
CA SER A 122 10.92 -48.42 -18.10
C SER A 122 12.13 -49.35 -17.92
N VAL A 123 12.29 -49.92 -16.72
CA VAL A 123 13.35 -50.91 -16.42
C VAL A 123 13.23 -52.14 -17.30
N LEU A 124 12.01 -52.71 -17.40
CA LEU A 124 11.77 -53.90 -18.22
C LEU A 124 12.08 -53.64 -19.70
N LYS A 125 11.61 -52.50 -20.23
CA LYS A 125 11.90 -52.09 -21.62
C LYS A 125 13.41 -51.97 -21.87
N THR A 126 14.14 -51.31 -20.96
CA THR A 126 15.59 -51.16 -21.05
C THR A 126 16.31 -52.51 -21.10
N ALA A 127 15.91 -53.45 -20.25
CA ALA A 127 16.48 -54.79 -20.21
C ALA A 127 16.18 -55.58 -21.50
N LEU A 128 14.97 -55.47 -22.06
CA LEU A 128 14.60 -56.10 -23.33
C LEU A 128 15.41 -55.54 -24.50
N ASP A 129 15.55 -54.21 -24.59
CA ASP A 129 16.30 -53.54 -25.64
C ASP A 129 17.80 -53.93 -25.61
N ASN A 130 18.40 -53.97 -24.41
CA ASN A 130 19.81 -54.34 -24.21
C ASN A 130 20.12 -55.81 -24.51
N THR A 131 19.13 -56.70 -24.37
CA THR A 131 19.32 -58.14 -24.54
C THR A 131 18.90 -58.67 -25.91
N ARG A 132 18.21 -57.87 -26.73
CA ARG A 132 17.64 -58.29 -28.01
C ARG A 132 18.60 -59.05 -28.93
N ARG A 133 19.85 -58.59 -29.07
CA ARG A 133 20.87 -59.27 -29.88
C ARG A 133 21.41 -60.52 -29.20
N SER A 134 21.68 -60.43 -27.89
CA SER A 134 22.21 -61.54 -27.10
C SER A 134 21.24 -62.71 -27.01
N GLN A 135 19.94 -62.44 -26.96
CA GLN A 135 18.87 -63.42 -27.00
C GLN A 135 18.91 -64.34 -28.23
N LEU A 136 19.41 -63.87 -29.39
CA LEU A 136 19.57 -64.73 -30.57
C LEU A 136 20.61 -65.83 -30.35
N TYR A 137 21.69 -65.52 -29.62
CA TYR A 137 22.71 -66.49 -29.24
C TYR A 137 22.19 -67.46 -28.17
N ILE A 138 21.45 -66.94 -27.19
CA ILE A 138 20.83 -67.80 -26.16
C ILE A 138 19.82 -68.75 -26.78
N LYS A 139 18.98 -68.28 -27.70
CA LYS A 139 18.03 -69.12 -28.44
C LYS A 139 18.73 -70.25 -29.20
N ALA A 140 19.90 -69.99 -29.78
CA ALA A 140 20.63 -70.98 -30.56
C ALA A 140 21.39 -72.01 -29.72
N LEU A 141 21.87 -71.63 -28.53
CA LEU A 141 22.74 -72.48 -27.70
C LEU A 141 22.05 -73.07 -26.47
N TYR A 142 21.05 -72.38 -25.94
CA TYR A 142 20.31 -72.68 -24.72
C TYR A 142 18.80 -72.50 -24.96
N PRO A 143 18.19 -73.26 -25.89
CA PRO A 143 16.81 -73.01 -26.33
C PRO A 143 15.77 -73.14 -25.20
N ARG A 144 15.98 -74.07 -24.25
CA ARG A 144 15.07 -74.27 -23.11
C ARG A 144 15.12 -73.08 -22.15
N GLU A 145 16.32 -72.61 -21.85
CA GLU A 145 16.56 -71.47 -20.96
C GLU A 145 16.08 -70.18 -21.62
N PHE A 146 16.27 -70.03 -22.94
CA PHE A 146 15.72 -68.94 -23.73
C PHE A 146 14.19 -68.88 -23.60
N GLU A 147 13.49 -70.00 -23.83
CA GLU A 147 12.04 -70.06 -23.68
C GLU A 147 11.60 -69.68 -22.26
N ASN A 148 12.27 -70.21 -21.23
CA ASN A 148 11.97 -69.90 -19.84
C ASN A 148 12.15 -68.40 -19.51
N ILE A 149 13.22 -67.77 -20.02
CA ILE A 149 13.47 -66.34 -19.86
C ILE A 149 12.37 -65.51 -20.53
N ILE A 150 12.03 -65.82 -21.79
CA ILE A 150 10.99 -65.10 -22.52
C ILE A 150 9.64 -65.24 -21.82
N LEU A 151 9.26 -66.45 -21.40
CA LEU A 151 8.02 -66.68 -20.66
C LEU A 151 7.97 -65.90 -19.34
N SER A 152 9.09 -65.85 -18.61
CA SER A 152 9.18 -65.11 -17.34
C SER A 152 9.06 -63.59 -17.55
N LEU A 153 9.71 -63.05 -18.59
CA LEU A 153 9.64 -61.63 -18.95
C LEU A 153 8.25 -61.23 -19.46
N VAL A 154 7.63 -62.06 -20.31
CA VAL A 154 6.26 -61.85 -20.80
C VAL A 154 5.25 -61.92 -19.65
N ASN A 155 5.44 -62.83 -18.69
CA ASN A 155 4.58 -62.88 -17.51
C ASN A 155 4.70 -61.60 -16.68
N LEU A 156 5.92 -61.09 -16.43
CA LEU A 156 6.11 -59.82 -15.73
C LEU A 156 5.49 -58.64 -16.50
N GLU A 157 5.68 -58.56 -17.82
CA GLU A 157 5.06 -57.54 -18.66
C GLU A 157 3.54 -57.55 -18.52
N ARG A 158 2.93 -58.74 -18.61
CA ARG A 158 1.49 -58.91 -18.42
C ARG A 158 1.03 -58.41 -17.04
N GLN A 159 1.76 -58.73 -15.97
CA GLN A 159 1.39 -58.25 -14.63
C GLN A 159 1.46 -56.73 -14.51
N LEU A 160 2.46 -56.10 -15.12
CA LEU A 160 2.58 -54.64 -15.15
C LEU A 160 1.45 -54.00 -15.96
N ASP A 161 1.10 -54.57 -17.11
CA ASP A 161 0.00 -54.06 -17.95
C ASP A 161 -1.36 -54.23 -17.23
N GLU A 162 -1.57 -55.33 -16.50
CA GLU A 162 -2.78 -55.53 -15.69
C GLU A 162 -2.86 -54.54 -14.50
N LEU A 163 -1.73 -54.23 -13.86
CA LEU A 163 -1.67 -53.16 -12.85
C LEU A 163 -2.01 -51.80 -13.48
N HIS A 164 -1.51 -51.50 -14.69
CA HIS A 164 -1.83 -50.26 -15.37
C HIS A 164 -3.31 -50.14 -15.68
N ALA A 165 -3.93 -51.19 -16.25
CA ALA A 165 -5.35 -51.20 -16.59
C ALA A 165 -6.24 -51.01 -15.35
N LEU A 166 -5.84 -51.59 -14.20
CA LEU A 166 -6.50 -51.40 -12.91
C LEU A 166 -6.50 -49.91 -12.49
N LEU A 167 -5.39 -49.21 -12.70
CA LEU A 167 -5.19 -47.82 -12.29
C LEU A 167 -5.74 -46.80 -13.29
N GLU A 168 -5.67 -47.08 -14.58
CA GLU A 168 -6.01 -46.14 -15.66
C GLU A 168 -7.47 -45.68 -15.59
N ASN A 169 -8.37 -46.60 -15.25
CA ASN A 169 -9.80 -46.31 -15.06
C ASN A 169 -10.09 -45.36 -13.89
N LYS A 170 -9.13 -45.17 -12.98
CA LYS A 170 -9.25 -44.35 -11.77
C LYS A 170 -8.37 -43.11 -11.77
N ARG A 171 -7.45 -42.99 -12.73
CA ARG A 171 -6.45 -41.91 -12.81
C ARG A 171 -7.06 -40.52 -12.73
N LYS A 172 -8.06 -40.20 -13.55
CA LYS A 172 -8.71 -38.88 -13.54
C LYS A 172 -9.29 -38.52 -12.16
N ARG A 173 -9.82 -39.52 -11.46
CA ARG A 173 -10.44 -39.34 -10.15
C ARG A 173 -9.37 -39.19 -9.06
N THR A 174 -8.27 -39.94 -9.15
CA THR A 174 -7.08 -39.77 -8.30
C THR A 174 -6.53 -38.36 -8.41
N ASP A 175 -6.30 -37.87 -9.64
CA ASP A 175 -5.79 -36.52 -9.89
C ASP A 175 -6.72 -35.43 -9.30
N ALA A 176 -8.04 -35.65 -9.35
CA ALA A 176 -9.01 -34.74 -8.77
C ALA A 176 -8.92 -34.71 -7.23
N PHE A 177 -8.91 -35.88 -6.58
CA PHE A 177 -8.78 -35.97 -5.11
C PHE A 177 -7.48 -35.38 -4.56
N GLU A 178 -6.41 -35.36 -5.36
CA GLU A 178 -5.13 -34.76 -4.95
C GLU A 178 -5.12 -33.23 -4.99
N LYS A 179 -5.87 -32.63 -5.92
CA LYS A 179 -5.92 -31.16 -6.09
C LYS A 179 -6.89 -30.48 -5.14
N LEU A 180 -7.98 -31.16 -4.78
CA LEU A 180 -9.04 -30.55 -3.97
C LEU A 180 -8.56 -30.00 -2.61
N PRO A 181 -7.71 -30.70 -1.82
CA PRO A 181 -7.26 -30.18 -0.53
C PRO A 181 -6.53 -28.84 -0.65
N GLU A 182 -5.67 -28.70 -1.66
CA GLU A 182 -4.93 -27.45 -1.92
C GLU A 182 -5.90 -26.31 -2.31
N GLN A 183 -6.92 -26.61 -3.13
CA GLN A 183 -7.93 -25.62 -3.50
C GLN A 183 -8.79 -25.16 -2.31
N VAL A 184 -9.19 -26.10 -1.44
CA VAL A 184 -9.95 -25.78 -0.22
C VAL A 184 -9.12 -24.92 0.70
N GLU A 185 -7.84 -25.25 0.90
CA GLU A 185 -6.92 -24.45 1.70
C GLU A 185 -6.70 -23.06 1.10
N ASN A 186 -6.53 -22.95 -0.23
CA ASN A 186 -6.41 -21.66 -0.90
C ASN A 186 -7.65 -20.78 -0.67
N ILE A 187 -8.86 -21.33 -0.78
CA ILE A 187 -10.08 -20.57 -0.49
C ILE A 187 -10.13 -20.12 0.98
N HIS A 188 -9.76 -20.99 1.94
CA HIS A 188 -9.68 -20.59 3.35
C HIS A 188 -8.68 -19.45 3.58
N GLN A 189 -7.53 -19.48 2.92
CA GLN A 189 -6.54 -18.41 3.01
C GLN A 189 -7.08 -17.10 2.43
N GLN A 190 -7.68 -17.13 1.25
CA GLN A 190 -8.30 -15.95 0.64
C GLN A 190 -9.43 -15.37 1.53
N MET A 191 -10.25 -16.22 2.15
CA MET A 191 -11.29 -15.78 3.10
C MET A 191 -10.68 -15.02 4.29
N ARG A 192 -9.62 -15.56 4.91
CA ARG A 192 -8.93 -14.88 6.02
C ARG A 192 -8.31 -13.55 5.60
N ILE A 193 -7.77 -13.46 4.39
CA ILE A 193 -7.21 -12.22 3.86
C ILE A 193 -8.32 -11.17 3.66
N ALA A 194 -9.47 -11.57 3.10
CA ALA A 194 -10.63 -10.69 2.94
C ALA A 194 -11.19 -10.19 4.29
N GLU A 195 -11.24 -11.06 5.31
CA GLU A 195 -11.60 -10.68 6.68
C GLU A 195 -10.62 -9.66 7.25
N GLN A 196 -9.30 -9.86 7.09
CA GLN A 196 -8.28 -8.91 7.55
C GLN A 196 -8.42 -7.54 6.88
N TYR A 197 -8.70 -7.50 5.58
CA TYR A 197 -8.97 -6.24 4.88
C TYR A 197 -10.21 -5.54 5.42
N SER A 198 -11.29 -6.30 5.66
CA SER A 198 -12.53 -5.76 6.24
C SER A 198 -12.31 -5.18 7.65
N GLU A 199 -11.55 -5.87 8.50
CA GLU A 199 -11.19 -5.37 9.84
C GLU A 199 -10.36 -4.09 9.79
N ARG A 200 -9.37 -4.01 8.88
CA ARG A 200 -8.55 -2.81 8.69
C ARG A 200 -9.37 -1.64 8.18
N MET A 201 -10.28 -1.87 7.23
CA MET A 201 -11.18 -0.84 6.74
C MET A 201 -12.06 -0.29 7.88
N ALA A 202 -12.62 -1.15 8.74
CA ALA A 202 -13.42 -0.70 9.87
C ALA A 202 -12.61 0.16 10.88
N ASP A 203 -11.34 -0.20 11.14
CA ASP A 203 -10.44 0.60 11.98
C ASP A 203 -10.10 1.96 11.33
N LEU A 204 -9.81 1.98 10.02
CA LEU A 204 -9.55 3.21 9.27
C LEU A 204 -10.77 4.13 9.20
N GLU A 205 -11.97 3.57 9.00
CA GLU A 205 -13.24 4.31 9.03
C GLU A 205 -13.48 4.96 10.40
N SER A 206 -13.27 4.20 11.48
CA SER A 206 -13.36 4.72 12.86
C SER A 206 -12.37 5.87 13.11
N LYS A 207 -11.12 5.73 12.68
CA LYS A 207 -10.10 6.79 12.76
C LYS A 207 -10.50 8.02 11.93
N TYR A 208 -11.01 7.81 10.73
CA TYR A 208 -11.47 8.90 9.86
C TYR A 208 -12.62 9.67 10.52
N GLU A 209 -13.62 8.97 11.07
CA GLU A 209 -14.72 9.61 11.80
C GLU A 209 -14.23 10.42 13.01
N ALA A 210 -13.25 9.91 13.75
CA ALA A 210 -12.65 10.62 14.88
C ALA A 210 -11.97 11.93 14.40
N VAL A 211 -11.18 11.88 13.34
CA VAL A 211 -10.53 13.07 12.75
C VAL A 211 -11.57 14.06 12.23
N GLN A 212 -12.66 13.60 11.62
CA GLN A 212 -13.76 14.48 11.18
C GLN A 212 -14.46 15.18 12.35
N LYS A 213 -14.72 14.46 13.46
CA LYS A 213 -15.27 15.06 14.68
C LYS A 213 -14.34 16.13 15.26
N GLU A 214 -13.04 15.85 15.32
CA GLU A 214 -12.05 16.84 15.78
C GLU A 214 -11.96 18.05 14.85
N LEU A 215 -12.01 17.84 13.53
CA LEU A 215 -11.98 18.91 12.53
C LEU A 215 -13.19 19.83 12.69
N ALA A 216 -14.38 19.26 12.87
CA ALA A 216 -15.60 20.02 13.14
C ALA A 216 -15.49 20.82 14.45
N ALA A 217 -14.99 20.19 15.53
CA ALA A 217 -14.77 20.87 16.80
C ALA A 217 -13.75 22.01 16.70
N THR A 218 -12.69 21.83 15.94
CA THR A 218 -11.65 22.86 15.73
C THR A 218 -12.19 24.04 14.92
N THR A 219 -12.96 23.75 13.87
CA THR A 219 -13.61 24.77 13.04
C THR A 219 -14.61 25.57 13.87
N ALA A 220 -15.45 24.90 14.67
CA ALA A 220 -16.35 25.57 15.60
C ALA A 220 -15.59 26.39 16.66
N GLY A 221 -14.40 25.94 17.09
CA GLY A 221 -13.51 26.70 17.96
C GLY A 221 -13.01 28.00 17.33
N ILE A 222 -12.70 28.01 16.03
CA ILE A 222 -12.34 29.23 15.29
C ILE A 222 -13.53 30.19 15.25
N GLU A 223 -14.71 29.70 14.89
CA GLU A 223 -15.93 30.52 14.83
C GLU A 223 -16.28 31.12 16.21
N GLY A 224 -16.17 30.31 17.27
CA GLY A 224 -16.40 30.75 18.64
C GLY A 224 -15.36 31.78 19.13
N LEU A 225 -14.10 31.64 18.72
CA LEU A 225 -13.05 32.63 19.00
C LEU A 225 -13.32 33.94 18.28
N GLU A 226 -13.61 33.89 16.97
CA GLU A 226 -13.88 35.07 16.14
C GLU A 226 -15.16 35.82 16.58
N GLY A 227 -16.18 35.09 17.06
CA GLY A 227 -17.39 35.66 17.67
C GLY A 227 -17.24 36.03 19.15
N GLY A 228 -16.05 35.86 19.72
CA GLY A 228 -15.77 36.12 21.12
C GLY A 228 -15.54 37.61 21.43
N ARG A 229 -15.87 38.02 22.65
CA ARG A 229 -15.68 39.40 23.14
C ARG A 229 -14.25 39.89 23.04
N ASP A 230 -13.26 39.01 23.26
CA ASP A 230 -11.85 39.39 23.19
C ASP A 230 -11.39 39.64 21.75
N PHE A 231 -11.96 38.91 20.77
CA PHE A 231 -11.68 39.13 19.35
C PHE A 231 -12.33 40.41 18.84
N GLU A 232 -13.59 40.66 19.23
CA GLU A 232 -14.26 41.95 19.00
C GLU A 232 -13.47 43.10 19.63
N ARG A 233 -13.01 42.96 20.88
CA ARG A 233 -12.18 43.96 21.56
C ARG A 233 -10.86 44.20 20.84
N ALA A 234 -10.20 43.15 20.35
CA ALA A 234 -8.97 43.29 19.57
C ALA A 234 -9.21 44.13 18.31
N ARG A 235 -10.28 43.85 17.57
CA ARG A 235 -10.69 44.62 16.40
C ARG A 235 -11.01 46.08 16.74
N ASP A 236 -11.76 46.31 17.82
CA ASP A 236 -12.10 47.66 18.28
C ASP A 236 -10.84 48.47 18.64
N LEU A 237 -9.87 47.85 19.32
CA LEU A 237 -8.60 48.47 19.67
C LEU A 237 -7.79 48.83 18.41
N GLU A 238 -7.74 47.97 17.40
CA GLU A 238 -7.10 48.25 16.11
C GLU A 238 -7.76 49.43 15.37
N GLU A 239 -9.09 49.46 15.32
CA GLU A 239 -9.83 50.56 14.70
C GLU A 239 -9.56 51.89 15.45
N ARG A 240 -9.53 51.86 16.78
CA ARG A 240 -9.18 53.04 17.61
C ARG A 240 -7.74 53.50 17.39
N ILE A 241 -6.78 52.58 17.34
CA ILE A 241 -5.37 52.89 17.05
C ILE A 241 -5.27 53.58 15.69
N ARG A 242 -5.89 53.01 14.65
CA ARG A 242 -5.89 53.59 13.29
C ARG A 242 -6.51 54.98 13.27
N ALA A 243 -7.61 55.20 13.99
CA ALA A 243 -8.24 56.50 14.09
C ALA A 243 -7.34 57.53 14.80
N LEU A 244 -6.65 57.14 15.88
CA LEU A 244 -5.71 58.00 16.60
C LEU A 244 -4.47 58.31 15.75
N GLU A 245 -3.93 57.35 14.99
CA GLU A 245 -2.83 57.58 14.04
C GLU A 245 -3.21 58.61 12.96
N GLY A 246 -4.46 58.56 12.49
CA GLY A 246 -5.01 59.59 11.61
C GLY A 246 -5.07 60.97 12.27
N LYS A 247 -5.45 61.06 13.55
CA LYS A 247 -5.46 62.31 14.32
C LYS A 247 -4.04 62.85 14.57
N VAL A 248 -3.07 62.00 14.89
CA VAL A 248 -1.66 62.38 15.02
C VAL A 248 -1.17 62.98 13.70
N SER A 249 -1.44 62.30 12.58
CA SER A 249 -1.07 62.78 11.24
C SER A 249 -1.69 64.14 10.92
N ALA A 250 -2.94 64.37 11.32
CA ALA A 250 -3.63 65.64 11.13
C ALA A 250 -2.99 66.78 11.95
N VAL A 251 -2.64 66.52 13.21
CA VAL A 251 -1.95 67.48 14.08
C VAL A 251 -0.54 67.78 13.55
N ASP A 252 0.18 66.77 13.07
CA ASP A 252 1.52 66.95 12.45
C ASP A 252 1.45 67.81 11.18
N ALA A 253 0.40 67.63 10.37
CA ALA A 253 0.15 68.49 9.22
C ALA A 253 -0.18 69.92 9.63
N GLU A 254 -0.95 70.12 10.71
CA GLU A 254 -1.28 71.45 11.24
C GLU A 254 -0.03 72.17 11.77
N ILE A 255 0.81 71.49 12.54
CA ILE A 255 2.10 72.02 13.00
C ILE A 255 2.98 72.38 11.80
N SER A 256 3.03 71.53 10.77
CA SER A 256 3.80 71.81 9.55
C SER A 256 3.30 73.05 8.79
N ARG A 257 1.97 73.28 8.76
CA ARG A 257 1.37 74.48 8.15
C ARG A 257 1.82 75.78 8.84
N LEU A 258 2.12 75.74 10.14
CA LEU A 258 2.64 76.91 10.85
C LEU A 258 4.01 77.39 10.33
N PHE A 259 4.80 76.52 9.69
CA PHE A 259 6.10 76.88 9.13
C PHE A 259 6.02 77.26 7.64
N THR A 260 4.89 77.00 6.97
CA THR A 260 4.69 77.27 5.53
C THR A 260 4.93 78.75 5.14
N PRO A 261 4.48 79.76 5.91
CA PRO A 261 4.75 81.16 5.58
C PRO A 261 6.24 81.51 5.58
N MET A 262 7.09 80.73 6.26
CA MET A 262 8.53 80.93 6.34
C MET A 262 9.34 80.04 5.38
N SER A 263 8.70 79.13 4.64
CA SER A 263 9.40 78.14 3.80
C SER A 263 10.43 78.76 2.85
N LYS A 264 10.12 79.93 2.26
CA LYS A 264 11.06 80.61 1.35
C LYS A 264 12.32 81.10 2.07
N ALA A 265 12.18 81.61 3.30
CA ALA A 265 13.32 82.03 4.13
C ALA A 265 14.15 80.82 4.55
N LEU A 266 13.50 79.76 5.04
CA LEU A 266 14.16 78.51 5.43
C LEU A 266 14.95 77.90 4.25
N SER A 267 14.36 77.84 3.05
CA SER A 267 15.07 77.37 1.85
C SER A 267 16.23 78.28 1.42
N ARG A 268 16.13 79.60 1.64
CA ARG A 268 17.24 80.53 1.36
C ARG A 268 18.38 80.34 2.34
N MET A 269 18.07 80.14 3.62
CA MET A 269 19.06 79.80 4.64
C MET A 269 19.80 78.50 4.29
N GLU A 270 19.06 77.46 3.90
CA GLU A 270 19.64 76.17 3.48
C GLU A 270 20.59 76.34 2.28
N LYS A 271 20.19 77.15 1.28
CA LYS A 271 21.02 77.40 0.09
C LYS A 271 22.27 78.22 0.40
N GLN A 272 22.16 79.21 1.28
CA GLN A 272 23.31 80.02 1.69
C GLN A 272 24.30 79.21 2.52
N ASP A 273 23.82 78.26 3.33
CA ASP A 273 24.66 77.30 4.06
C ASP A 273 25.39 76.34 3.10
N LYS A 274 24.66 75.74 2.14
CA LYS A 274 25.26 74.83 1.15
C LYS A 274 26.29 75.48 0.24
N ASN A 275 26.14 76.78 -0.06
CA ASN A 275 27.05 77.53 -0.90
C ASN A 275 28.13 78.28 -0.10
N GLU A 276 28.26 77.99 1.21
CA GLU A 276 29.23 78.60 2.14
C GLU A 276 29.14 80.13 2.28
N MET A 277 28.09 80.75 1.71
CA MET A 277 27.83 82.20 1.83
C MET A 277 27.40 82.59 3.24
N TYR A 278 26.79 81.67 3.99
CA TYR A 278 26.54 81.81 5.42
C TYR A 278 26.52 80.43 6.07
N VAL A 279 27.58 80.07 6.81
CA VAL A 279 27.70 78.77 7.45
C VAL A 279 26.85 78.71 8.72
N LEU A 280 25.82 77.86 8.74
CA LEU A 280 25.01 77.56 9.92
C LEU A 280 25.78 76.68 10.90
N SER A 281 25.54 76.88 12.19
CA SER A 281 26.03 75.95 13.21
C SER A 281 25.40 74.55 13.01
N PRO A 282 26.07 73.48 13.45
CA PRO A 282 25.53 72.11 13.37
C PRO A 282 24.12 71.99 13.96
N GLU A 283 23.85 72.67 15.08
CA GLU A 283 22.55 72.69 15.76
C GLU A 283 21.47 73.36 14.91
N ASN A 284 21.77 74.51 14.31
CA ASN A 284 20.85 75.22 13.43
C ASN A 284 20.60 74.46 12.12
N ARG A 285 21.61 73.74 11.59
CA ARG A 285 21.45 72.86 10.43
C ARG A 285 20.51 71.70 10.74
N LYS A 286 20.67 71.08 11.91
CA LYS A 286 19.76 70.02 12.41
C LYS A 286 18.34 70.54 12.58
N LEU A 287 18.16 71.68 13.25
CA LEU A 287 16.83 72.28 13.47
C LEU A 287 16.16 72.70 12.17
N LEU A 288 16.90 73.26 11.20
CA LEU A 288 16.37 73.57 9.88
C LEU A 288 15.85 72.32 9.16
N GLY A 289 16.55 71.18 9.28
CA GLY A 289 16.08 69.88 8.80
C GLY A 289 14.82 69.42 9.53
N MET A 290 14.82 69.46 10.86
CA MET A 290 13.66 69.07 11.67
C MET A 290 12.42 69.92 11.39
N ILE A 291 12.56 71.23 11.14
CA ILE A 291 11.42 72.10 10.80
C ILE A 291 10.76 71.67 9.48
N ARG A 292 11.56 71.16 8.54
CA ARG A 292 11.06 70.69 7.24
C ARG A 292 10.44 69.30 7.35
N ASP A 293 11.10 68.41 8.10
CA ASP A 293 10.82 66.98 8.04
C ASP A 293 9.90 66.51 9.19
N GLU A 294 10.03 67.07 10.41
CA GLU A 294 9.22 66.69 11.57
C GLU A 294 9.11 67.84 12.62
N PRO A 295 8.41 68.95 12.30
CA PRO A 295 8.39 70.14 13.15
C PRO A 295 7.72 69.93 14.52
N ALA A 296 6.87 68.90 14.62
CA ALA A 296 6.22 68.50 15.86
C ALA A 296 7.21 68.05 16.95
N SER A 297 8.36 67.51 16.56
CA SER A 297 9.34 66.88 17.47
C SER A 297 10.44 67.83 17.98
N ILE A 298 10.42 69.10 17.57
CA ILE A 298 11.37 70.13 18.01
C ILE A 298 11.03 70.57 19.45
N ARG A 299 12.01 70.83 20.31
CA ARG A 299 11.73 71.36 21.66
C ARG A 299 11.50 72.88 21.64
N GLU A 300 10.71 73.41 22.58
CA GLU A 300 10.38 74.85 22.61
C GLU A 300 11.60 75.76 22.77
N ASN A 301 12.55 75.37 23.63
CA ASN A 301 13.81 76.08 23.85
C ASN A 301 14.70 76.10 22.60
N GLU A 302 14.76 74.98 21.86
CA GLU A 302 15.53 74.84 20.63
C GLU A 302 14.90 75.68 19.50
N LEU A 303 13.57 75.66 19.40
CA LEU A 303 12.84 76.47 18.43
C LEU A 303 13.03 77.96 18.69
N GLY A 304 12.97 78.42 19.95
CA GLY A 304 13.17 79.82 20.31
C GLY A 304 14.51 80.38 19.84
N GLN A 305 15.61 79.65 20.09
CA GLN A 305 16.95 80.05 19.66
C GLN A 305 17.08 80.12 18.13
N PHE A 306 16.48 79.16 17.42
CA PHE A 306 16.45 79.17 15.97
C PHE A 306 15.64 80.37 15.42
N LEU A 307 14.50 80.68 16.04
CA LEU A 307 13.67 81.84 15.70
C LEU A 307 14.35 83.18 16.01
N ASP A 308 15.21 83.27 17.02
CA ASP A 308 16.06 84.44 17.30
C ASP A 308 17.09 84.68 16.21
N MET A 309 17.79 83.62 15.78
CA MET A 309 18.71 83.70 14.66
C MET A 309 17.95 84.09 13.37
N LEU A 310 16.84 83.43 13.06
CA LEU A 310 16.05 83.74 11.88
C LEU A 310 15.56 85.20 11.89
N LYS A 311 15.09 85.70 13.04
CA LYS A 311 14.66 87.11 13.20
C LYS A 311 15.79 88.08 12.86
N LYS A 312 16.99 87.88 13.41
CA LYS A 312 18.16 88.73 13.11
C LYS A 312 18.48 88.77 11.61
N ARG A 313 18.41 87.62 10.93
CA ARG A 313 18.68 87.52 9.49
C ARG A 313 17.61 88.18 8.62
N ILE A 314 16.36 88.18 9.11
CA ILE A 314 15.23 88.86 8.47
C ILE A 314 15.35 90.38 8.67
N ASP A 315 15.69 90.85 9.87
CA ASP A 315 15.90 92.27 10.19
C ASP A 315 17.07 92.88 9.39
N ASN A 316 18.18 92.14 9.26
CA ASN A 316 19.35 92.55 8.48
C ASN A 316 19.16 92.47 6.95
N ARG A 317 18.04 91.91 6.49
CA ARG A 317 17.74 91.68 5.06
C ARG A 317 18.75 90.76 4.34
N ASP A 318 19.38 89.85 5.08
CA ASP A 318 20.46 88.96 4.61
C ASP A 318 20.00 87.82 3.69
N LEU A 319 18.68 87.63 3.52
CA LEU A 319 18.09 86.48 2.83
C LEU A 319 17.64 86.78 1.37
N GLY A 320 17.78 88.03 0.90
CA GLY A 320 17.43 88.41 -0.47
C GLY A 320 15.96 88.14 -0.81
N LEU A 321 15.07 88.39 0.15
CA LEU A 321 13.62 88.24 0.01
C LEU A 321 12.98 89.54 -0.54
N LYS A 322 11.75 89.46 -1.04
CA LYS A 322 10.96 90.65 -1.41
C LYS A 322 10.48 91.37 -0.15
N ASP A 323 10.34 92.69 -0.18
CA ASP A 323 9.94 93.51 0.97
C ASP A 323 8.70 92.98 1.71
N GLN A 324 7.64 92.65 0.96
CA GLN A 324 6.39 92.12 1.51
C GLN A 324 6.52 90.76 2.22
N MET A 325 7.63 90.03 2.02
CA MET A 325 7.88 88.75 2.70
C MET A 325 8.54 88.94 4.06
N TYR A 326 9.37 89.98 4.24
CA TYR A 326 10.04 90.23 5.52
C TYR A 326 9.01 90.48 6.63
N ASP A 327 8.04 91.37 6.42
CA ASP A 327 6.98 91.64 7.40
C ASP A 327 6.11 90.42 7.71
N LYS A 328 5.79 89.61 6.68
CA LYS A 328 5.00 88.38 6.85
C LYS A 328 5.75 87.33 7.68
N ILE A 329 7.04 87.20 7.46
CA ILE A 329 7.89 86.26 8.20
C ILE A 329 8.11 86.76 9.62
N LEU A 330 8.32 88.06 9.85
CA LEU A 330 8.43 88.63 11.20
C LEU A 330 7.17 88.36 12.03
N ARG A 331 5.98 88.61 11.46
CA ARG A 331 4.70 88.28 12.12
C ARG A 331 4.57 86.78 12.42
N GLN A 332 5.04 85.92 11.51
CA GLN A 332 5.00 84.47 11.73
C GLN A 332 6.00 84.03 12.81
N ILE A 333 7.19 84.64 12.88
CA ILE A 333 8.17 84.40 13.95
C ILE A 333 7.57 84.81 15.30
N GLU A 334 6.94 85.98 15.38
CA GLU A 334 6.26 86.44 16.60
C GLU A 334 5.15 85.47 17.00
N LYS A 335 4.34 85.01 16.05
CA LYS A 335 3.32 83.98 16.28
C LYS A 335 3.91 82.67 16.81
N LEU A 336 5.04 82.20 16.28
CA LEU A 336 5.68 80.96 16.73
C LEU A 336 6.46 81.10 18.04
N ARG A 337 6.78 82.33 18.45
CA ARG A 337 7.36 82.64 19.77
C ARG A 337 6.33 82.62 20.88
N ASP A 338 5.06 82.86 20.56
CA ASP A 338 3.98 82.69 21.52
C ASP A 338 3.93 81.22 21.95
N PRO A 339 4.24 80.90 23.23
CA PRO A 339 4.24 79.53 23.72
C PRO A 339 2.91 78.82 23.48
N SER A 340 1.79 79.57 23.42
CA SER A 340 0.46 79.00 23.21
C SER A 340 0.21 78.48 21.79
N THR A 341 0.98 78.92 20.78
CA THR A 341 0.75 78.56 19.37
C THR A 341 1.03 77.09 19.05
N ILE A 342 2.12 76.53 19.59
CA ILE A 342 2.53 75.14 19.29
C ILE A 342 2.28 74.20 20.46
N SER A 343 2.37 74.70 21.71
CA SER A 343 2.24 73.86 22.91
C SER A 343 0.91 73.10 22.97
N GLY A 344 -0.20 73.72 22.58
CA GLY A 344 -1.52 73.08 22.53
C GLY A 344 -1.58 71.91 21.55
N LEU A 345 -1.05 72.09 20.34
CA LEU A 345 -0.99 71.04 19.31
C LEU A 345 -0.04 69.92 19.72
N ARG A 346 1.11 70.24 20.34
CA ARG A 346 2.04 69.23 20.86
C ARG A 346 1.44 68.42 22.00
N ALA A 347 0.79 69.08 22.97
CA ALA A 347 0.12 68.39 24.06
C ALA A 347 -1.01 67.48 23.53
N GLN A 348 -1.75 67.92 22.51
CA GLN A 348 -2.76 67.09 21.86
C GLN A 348 -2.15 65.88 21.13
N ARG A 349 -1.07 66.08 20.38
CA ARG A 349 -0.33 65.00 19.73
C ARG A 349 0.18 63.98 20.75
N GLU A 350 0.81 64.44 21.82
CA GLU A 350 1.37 63.59 22.87
C GLU A 350 0.29 62.75 23.57
N ARG A 351 -0.90 63.33 23.81
CA ARG A 351 -2.07 62.58 24.31
C ARG A 351 -2.45 61.45 23.35
N TYR A 352 -2.62 61.74 22.06
CA TYR A 352 -2.96 60.69 21.08
C TYR A 352 -1.88 59.61 20.98
N VAL A 353 -0.60 59.98 20.99
CA VAL A 353 0.52 59.01 20.97
C VAL A 353 0.52 58.15 22.23
N SER A 354 0.23 58.73 23.39
CA SER A 354 0.11 57.99 24.65
C SER A 354 -1.08 57.03 24.63
N GLU A 355 -2.23 57.44 24.09
CA GLU A 355 -3.41 56.57 23.92
C GLU A 355 -3.13 55.43 22.94
N ILE A 356 -2.46 55.69 21.81
CA ILE A 356 -2.01 54.65 20.88
C ILE A 356 -1.11 53.63 21.58
N ARG A 357 -0.15 54.09 22.39
CA ARG A 357 0.74 53.20 23.14
C ARG A 357 -0.06 52.32 24.11
N SER A 358 -0.98 52.92 24.87
CA SER A 358 -1.85 52.20 25.81
C SER A 358 -2.70 51.14 25.09
N HIS A 359 -3.31 51.48 23.95
CA HIS A 359 -4.13 50.53 23.20
C HIS A 359 -3.30 49.42 22.56
N ARG A 360 -2.07 49.70 22.11
CA ARG A 360 -1.16 48.66 21.60
C ARG A 360 -0.71 47.70 22.70
N GLU A 361 -0.46 48.20 23.90
CA GLU A 361 -0.14 47.36 25.07
C GLU A 361 -1.35 46.52 25.52
N GLU A 362 -2.56 47.03 25.38
CA GLU A 362 -3.78 46.27 25.63
C GLU A 362 -4.00 45.19 24.57
N LEU A 363 -3.82 45.55 23.29
CA LEU A 363 -3.93 44.63 22.16
C LEU A 363 -2.89 43.50 22.24
N SER A 364 -1.65 43.78 22.66
CA SER A 364 -0.61 42.76 22.79
C SER A 364 -0.86 41.76 23.93
N ARG A 365 -1.76 42.07 24.87
CA ARG A 365 -2.22 41.13 25.91
C ARG A 365 -3.34 40.22 25.41
N LEU A 366 -3.98 40.55 24.29
CA LEU A 366 -4.99 39.70 23.66
C LEU A 366 -4.27 38.68 22.77
N ASP A 367 -4.31 37.40 23.18
CA ASP A 367 -3.67 36.30 22.45
C ASP A 367 -4.52 35.75 21.28
N VAL A 368 -5.64 36.40 20.98
CA VAL A 368 -6.69 35.91 20.07
C VAL A 368 -6.19 35.58 18.66
N TYR A 369 -5.28 36.37 18.10
CA TYR A 369 -4.73 36.08 16.77
C TYR A 369 -3.76 34.90 16.76
N ARG A 370 -2.97 34.73 17.83
CA ARG A 370 -2.07 33.59 17.99
C ARG A 370 -2.88 32.30 18.16
N GLU A 371 -3.93 32.36 18.95
CA GLU A 371 -4.85 31.23 19.15
C GLU A 371 -5.54 30.85 17.84
N ARG A 372 -6.05 31.83 17.10
CA ARG A 372 -6.63 31.62 15.76
C ARG A 372 -5.64 30.97 14.81
N GLU A 373 -4.41 31.47 14.73
CA GLU A 373 -3.37 30.90 13.87
C GLU A 373 -3.08 29.44 14.23
N ASN A 374 -3.02 29.11 15.52
CA ASN A 374 -2.82 27.74 15.99
C ASN A 374 -3.99 26.83 15.61
N LEU A 375 -5.23 27.29 15.76
CA LEU A 375 -6.42 26.52 15.35
C LEU A 375 -6.45 26.30 13.84
N VAL A 376 -6.12 27.31 13.03
CA VAL A 376 -6.02 27.18 11.57
C VAL A 376 -4.94 26.17 11.17
N LYS A 377 -3.76 26.19 11.81
CA LYS A 377 -2.72 25.18 11.59
C LYS A 377 -3.21 23.77 11.89
N GLN A 378 -3.95 23.60 12.98
CA GLN A 378 -4.55 22.30 13.33
C GLN A 378 -5.60 21.84 12.31
N VAL A 379 -6.44 22.74 11.79
CA VAL A 379 -7.39 22.44 10.70
C VAL A 379 -6.65 21.88 9.48
N VAL A 380 -5.59 22.56 9.03
CA VAL A 380 -4.79 22.11 7.88
C VAL A 380 -4.17 20.73 8.13
N GLN A 381 -3.62 20.50 9.32
CA GLN A 381 -3.05 19.19 9.69
C GLN A 381 -4.11 18.09 9.69
N ARG A 382 -5.26 18.33 10.31
CA ARG A 382 -6.37 17.36 10.36
C ARG A 382 -6.96 17.05 8.99
N GLN A 383 -7.06 18.06 8.10
CA GLN A 383 -7.48 17.85 6.72
C GLN A 383 -6.49 16.97 5.94
N ALA A 384 -5.19 17.18 6.13
CA ALA A 384 -4.17 16.32 5.54
C ALA A 384 -4.27 14.88 6.05
N SER A 385 -4.41 14.68 7.37
CA SER A 385 -4.62 13.35 7.96
C SER A 385 -5.89 12.67 7.45
N ALA A 386 -7.01 13.39 7.34
CA ALA A 386 -8.24 12.87 6.79
C ALA A 386 -8.08 12.42 5.32
N SER A 387 -7.30 13.17 4.54
CA SER A 387 -7.04 12.85 3.13
C SER A 387 -6.17 11.60 2.97
N LEU A 388 -5.18 11.42 3.85
CA LEU A 388 -4.36 10.20 3.90
C LEU A 388 -5.20 8.97 4.26
N LEU A 389 -6.04 9.06 5.30
CA LEU A 389 -6.93 7.97 5.70
C LEU A 389 -7.90 7.57 4.60
N LEU A 390 -8.45 8.53 3.84
CA LEU A 390 -9.31 8.24 2.69
C LEU A 390 -8.55 7.51 1.57
N SER A 391 -7.30 7.89 1.31
CA SER A 391 -6.47 7.22 0.33
C SER A 391 -6.12 5.79 0.75
N GLU A 392 -5.85 5.57 2.03
CA GLU A 392 -5.62 4.23 2.59
C GLU A 392 -6.89 3.38 2.48
N LEU A 393 -8.05 3.93 2.84
CA LEU A 393 -9.35 3.25 2.68
C LEU A 393 -9.65 2.85 1.23
N ASP A 394 -9.37 3.72 0.26
CA ASP A 394 -9.55 3.42 -1.16
C ASP A 394 -8.60 2.30 -1.63
N SER A 395 -7.37 2.28 -1.13
CA SER A 395 -6.41 1.21 -1.41
C SER A 395 -6.87 -0.13 -0.85
N GLU A 396 -7.22 -0.18 0.45
CA GLU A 396 -7.69 -1.40 1.11
C GLU A 396 -8.98 -1.93 0.46
N ARG A 397 -9.89 -1.05 0.04
CA ARG A 397 -11.11 -1.42 -0.70
C ARG A 397 -10.79 -2.12 -2.03
N LYS A 398 -9.83 -1.59 -2.80
CA LYS A 398 -9.42 -2.21 -4.08
C LYS A 398 -8.80 -3.58 -3.87
N GLU A 399 -7.95 -3.73 -2.86
CA GLU A 399 -7.34 -5.02 -2.51
C GLU A 399 -8.38 -6.04 -2.05
N LEU A 400 -9.40 -5.60 -1.30
CA LEU A 400 -10.55 -6.43 -0.93
C LEU A 400 -11.34 -6.87 -2.17
N GLU A 401 -11.71 -5.95 -3.06
CA GLU A 401 -12.44 -6.25 -4.30
C GLU A 401 -11.67 -7.25 -5.18
N GLU A 402 -10.35 -7.10 -5.32
CA GLU A 402 -9.51 -8.04 -6.06
C GLU A 402 -9.49 -9.43 -5.39
N THR A 403 -9.38 -9.47 -4.06
CA THR A 403 -9.37 -10.71 -3.27
C THR A 403 -10.72 -11.43 -3.37
N GLU A 404 -11.84 -10.71 -3.26
CA GLU A 404 -13.18 -11.24 -3.46
C GLU A 404 -13.39 -11.79 -4.87
N GLY A 405 -12.85 -11.11 -5.89
CA GLY A 405 -12.84 -11.59 -7.28
C GLY A 405 -12.12 -12.93 -7.43
N LYS A 406 -10.89 -13.03 -6.90
CA LYS A 406 -10.10 -14.29 -6.90
C LYS A 406 -10.82 -15.41 -6.15
N LEU A 407 -11.44 -15.07 -5.03
CA LEU A 407 -12.17 -15.99 -4.19
C LEU A 407 -13.40 -16.54 -4.93
N GLU A 408 -14.16 -15.70 -5.63
CA GLU A 408 -15.29 -16.13 -6.45
C GLU A 408 -14.87 -17.06 -7.61
N GLU A 409 -13.75 -16.78 -8.27
CA GLU A 409 -13.18 -17.67 -9.29
C GLU A 409 -12.76 -19.02 -8.71
N ALA A 410 -12.07 -19.02 -7.57
CA ALA A 410 -11.66 -20.23 -6.88
C ALA A 410 -12.87 -21.07 -6.44
N ARG A 411 -13.92 -20.41 -5.92
CA ARG A 411 -15.18 -21.06 -5.52
C ARG A 411 -15.89 -21.72 -6.72
N LYS A 412 -15.91 -21.06 -7.89
CA LYS A 412 -16.46 -21.64 -9.13
C LYS A 412 -15.68 -22.86 -9.59
N MET A 413 -14.35 -22.78 -9.57
CA MET A 413 -13.48 -23.89 -9.94
C MET A 413 -13.70 -25.09 -9.01
N LEU A 414 -13.71 -24.87 -7.69
CA LEU A 414 -13.92 -25.92 -6.70
C LEU A 414 -15.30 -26.55 -6.85
N ASN A 415 -16.35 -25.75 -7.02
CA ASN A 415 -17.71 -26.25 -7.27
C ASN A 415 -17.80 -27.14 -8.51
N SER A 416 -17.13 -26.76 -9.60
CA SER A 416 -17.09 -27.58 -10.81
C SER A 416 -16.43 -28.94 -10.56
N GLN A 417 -15.32 -28.98 -9.83
CA GLN A 417 -14.58 -30.23 -9.57
C GLN A 417 -15.27 -31.12 -8.54
N ILE A 418 -15.96 -30.53 -7.58
CA ILE A 418 -16.78 -31.27 -6.60
C ILE A 418 -17.93 -32.00 -7.29
N LYS A 419 -18.54 -31.42 -8.33
CA LYS A 419 -19.57 -32.11 -9.13
C LYS A 419 -19.06 -33.37 -9.82
N ASP A 420 -17.79 -33.39 -10.24
CA ASP A 420 -17.18 -34.58 -10.85
C ASP A 420 -16.98 -35.72 -9.83
N ILE A 421 -16.91 -35.41 -8.53
CA ILE A 421 -16.64 -36.39 -7.47
C ILE A 421 -17.91 -36.84 -6.76
N PHE A 422 -18.78 -35.89 -6.41
CA PHE A 422 -19.99 -36.10 -5.61
C PHE A 422 -21.28 -36.13 -6.44
N GLY A 423 -21.20 -35.88 -7.76
CA GLY A 423 -22.32 -35.88 -8.69
C GLY A 423 -22.73 -34.48 -9.15
N VAL A 424 -23.39 -34.41 -10.30
CA VAL A 424 -23.74 -33.15 -11.01
C VAL A 424 -24.60 -32.21 -10.15
N ASP A 425 -25.35 -32.76 -9.22
CA ASP A 425 -26.25 -32.05 -8.31
C ASP A 425 -25.56 -31.62 -7.00
N ALA A 426 -24.24 -31.83 -6.84
CA ALA A 426 -23.50 -31.38 -5.67
C ALA A 426 -23.27 -29.85 -5.72
N GLU A 427 -23.46 -29.21 -4.57
CA GLU A 427 -23.28 -27.76 -4.40
C GLU A 427 -22.60 -27.47 -3.06
N ILE A 428 -21.56 -26.63 -3.09
CA ILE A 428 -20.87 -26.18 -1.88
C ILE A 428 -21.59 -24.97 -1.30
N ILE A 429 -21.94 -25.05 -0.02
CA ILE A 429 -22.42 -23.93 0.78
C ILE A 429 -21.23 -23.36 1.54
N TYR A 430 -20.93 -22.10 1.30
CA TYR A 430 -19.91 -21.37 2.04
C TYR A 430 -20.54 -20.76 3.29
N ASP A 431 -19.88 -20.93 4.43
CA ASP A 431 -20.28 -20.30 5.68
C ASP A 431 -20.19 -18.77 5.51
N SER A 432 -21.23 -18.07 6.00
CA SER A 432 -21.42 -16.61 5.86
C SER A 432 -20.64 -15.83 6.88
#